data_AF-A0A959M9Z1-F1
#
_entry.id   AF-A0A959M9Z1-F1
#
_cell.length_a   1.000
_cell.length_b   1.000
_cell.length_c   1.000
_cell.angle_alpha   90.00
_cell.angle_beta   90.00
_cell.angle_gamma   90.00
#
_symmetry.space_group_name_H-M   'P 1'
#
loop_
_entity.id
_entity.type
_entity.pdbx_description
1 polymer ?
#
loop_
_entity_poly.entity_id
_entity_poly.type
_entity_poly.pdbx_seq_one_letter_code
_entity_poly.pdbx_strand_id
1 'polypeptide(L)'
;SLGFTYLLPMLVNFQAEVYQDGIVRLQLMREDIPLSKRWRGGFMINTDKEYMADLRYILSRNFSIRGHYDSDMGWGAGLVVNY
;
A
#
# COMPACT_ATOMS: atom_id res chain seq x y z
N SER A 1 -18.97 -5.88 -11.77
CA SER A 1 -18.67 -4.57 -11.16
C SER A 1 -18.12 -3.64 -12.23
N LEU A 2 -18.25 -2.33 -12.04
CA LEU A 2 -17.61 -1.30 -12.86
C LEU A 2 -16.51 -0.66 -12.02
N GLY A 3 -15.26 -0.76 -12.48
CA GLY A 3 -14.10 -0.23 -11.79
C GLY A 3 -13.54 1.00 -12.51
N PHE A 4 -13.30 2.07 -11.76
CA PHE A 4 -12.58 3.26 -12.19
C PHE A 4 -11.24 3.31 -11.47
N THR A 5 -10.15 3.50 -12.19
CA THR A 5 -8.83 3.71 -11.58
C THR A 5 -8.22 4.98 -12.14
N TYR A 6 -7.77 5.84 -11.23
CA TYR A 6 -7.17 7.13 -11.54
C TYR A 6 -5.86 7.27 -10.77
N LEU A 7 -4.81 7.62 -11.50
CA LEU A 7 -3.51 7.89 -10.91
C LEU A 7 -3.42 9.37 -10.56
N LEU A 8 -3.45 9.66 -9.25
CA LEU A 8 -3.32 11.00 -8.71
C LEU A 8 -1.87 11.49 -8.75
N PRO A 9 -1.66 12.82 -8.69
CA PRO A 9 -0.34 13.40 -8.44
C PRO A 9 0.31 12.75 -7.20
N MET A 10 1.63 12.55 -7.24
CA MET A 10 2.40 11.72 -6.30
C MET A 10 2.25 10.19 -6.48
N LEU A 11 1.76 9.71 -7.63
CA LEU A 11 1.64 8.28 -7.99
C LEU A 11 0.70 7.50 -7.05
N VAL A 12 -0.28 8.19 -6.45
CA VAL A 12 -1.31 7.57 -5.61
C VAL A 12 -2.37 6.98 -6.53
N ASN A 13 -2.63 5.68 -6.42
CA ASN A 13 -3.70 5.03 -7.16
C ASN A 13 -5.01 5.19 -6.39
N PHE A 14 -5.94 5.91 -7.00
CA PHE A 14 -7.33 5.97 -6.58
C PHE A 14 -8.14 4.99 -7.41
N GLN A 15 -8.72 3.99 -6.77
CA GLN A 15 -9.61 3.03 -7.39
C GLN A 15 -11.00 3.20 -6.78
N ALA A 16 -12.02 3.26 -7.63
CA ALA A 16 -13.42 3.29 -7.25
C ALA A 16 -14.12 2.13 -7.96
N GLU A 17 -14.54 1.12 -7.22
CA GLU A 17 -15.26 -0.01 -7.75
C GLU A 17 -16.74 0.05 -7.32
N VAL A 18 -17.63 -0.08 -8.29
CA VAL A 18 -19.08 -0.16 -8.08
C VAL A 18 -19.51 -1.59 -8.34
N TYR A 19 -19.95 -2.27 -7.28
CA TYR A 19 -20.54 -3.61 -7.39
C TYR A 19 -21.98 -3.52 -7.91
N GLN A 20 -22.45 -4.59 -8.56
CA GLN A 20 -23.83 -4.63 -9.08
C GLN A 20 -24.88 -4.56 -7.96
N ASP A 21 -24.50 -4.92 -6.74
CA ASP A 21 -25.34 -4.86 -5.54
C ASP A 21 -25.48 -3.43 -4.97
N GLY A 22 -24.90 -2.42 -5.64
CA GLY A 22 -24.98 -1.01 -5.23
C GLY A 22 -23.90 -0.56 -4.24
N ILE A 23 -23.02 -1.46 -3.82
CA ILE A 23 -21.89 -1.15 -2.92
C ILE A 23 -20.79 -0.45 -3.72
N VAL A 24 -20.34 0.71 -3.21
CA VAL A 24 -19.23 1.48 -3.78
C VAL A 24 -18.03 1.32 -2.87
N ARG A 25 -16.96 0.72 -3.40
CA ARG A 25 -15.67 0.60 -2.72
C ARG A 25 -14.70 1.60 -3.29
N LEU A 26 -14.26 2.55 -2.47
CA LEU A 26 -13.13 3.42 -2.82
C LEU A 26 -11.88 2.88 -2.15
N GLN A 27 -10.80 2.81 -2.91
CA GLN A 27 -9.48 2.36 -2.50
C GLN A 27 -8.45 3.42 -2.88
N LEU A 28 -7.67 3.86 -1.92
CA LEU A 28 -6.52 4.72 -2.12
C LEU A 28 -5.28 3.95 -1.74
N MET A 29 -4.38 3.74 -2.69
CA MET A 29 -3.18 2.96 -2.47
C MET A 29 -1.97 3.65 -3.04
N ARG A 30 -0.88 3.60 -2.29
CA ARG A 30 0.40 4.13 -2.70
C ARG A 30 1.51 3.26 -2.14
N GLU A 31 2.29 2.67 -3.03
CA GLU A 31 3.45 1.83 -2.67
C GLU A 31 4.79 2.48 -3.03
N ASP A 32 5.85 2.06 -2.35
CA ASP A 32 7.25 2.44 -2.62
C ASP A 32 7.49 3.97 -2.67
N ILE A 33 6.81 4.73 -1.82
CA ILE A 33 7.06 6.17 -1.62
C ILE A 33 8.47 6.36 -1.09
N PRO A 34 9.34 7.11 -1.80
CA PRO A 34 10.67 7.44 -1.28
C PRO A 34 10.55 8.49 -0.18
N LEU A 35 10.35 8.04 1.06
CA LEU A 35 10.36 8.93 2.24
C LEU A 35 11.77 9.50 2.50
N SER A 36 12.82 8.74 2.18
CA SER A 36 14.21 9.20 2.25
C SER A 36 15.13 8.38 1.33
N LYS A 37 16.46 8.55 1.46
CA LYS A 37 17.46 7.75 0.72
C LYS A 37 17.31 6.24 0.94
N ARG A 38 16.94 5.80 2.15
CA ARG A 38 16.85 4.38 2.55
C ARG A 38 15.47 3.93 3.00
N TRP A 39 14.61 4.86 3.41
CA TRP A 39 13.25 4.54 3.79
C TRP A 39 12.33 4.60 2.56
N ARG A 40 11.51 3.57 2.44
CA ARG A 40 10.38 3.48 1.53
C ARG A 40 9.15 3.25 2.37
N GLY A 41 8.07 3.96 2.10
CA GLY A 41 6.81 3.74 2.76
C GLY A 41 5.73 3.44 1.74
N GLY A 42 4.63 2.92 2.21
CA GLY A 42 3.42 2.86 1.44
C GLY A 42 2.23 2.68 2.36
N PHE A 43 1.05 2.86 1.79
CA PHE A 43 -0.20 2.73 2.49
C PHE A 43 -1.27 2.33 1.50
N MET A 44 -2.30 1.69 2.02
CA MET A 44 -3.53 1.38 1.32
C MET A 44 -4.66 1.63 2.30
N ILE A 45 -5.71 2.31 1.85
CA ILE A 45 -6.90 2.59 2.66
C ILE A 45 -8.12 2.40 1.78
N ASN A 46 -9.14 1.72 2.31
CA ASN A 46 -10.39 1.45 1.62
C ASN A 46 -11.58 2.02 2.39
N THR A 47 -12.70 2.24 1.70
CA THR A 47 -13.97 2.66 2.33
C THR A 47 -14.54 1.60 3.29
N ASP A 48 -14.16 0.33 3.09
CA ASP A 48 -14.57 -0.80 3.94
C ASP A 48 -13.84 -0.85 5.29
N LYS A 49 -13.18 0.25 5.68
CA LYS A 49 -12.36 0.39 6.91
C LYS A 49 -11.12 -0.51 6.96
N GLU A 50 -10.80 -1.19 5.88
CA GLU A 50 -9.52 -1.86 5.71
C GLU A 50 -8.44 -0.81 5.43
N TYR A 51 -7.34 -0.91 6.16
CA TYR A 51 -6.16 -0.11 5.90
C TYR A 51 -4.92 -0.94 6.14
N MET A 52 -3.91 -0.67 5.32
CA MET A 52 -2.59 -1.20 5.44
C MET A 52 -1.57 -0.07 5.40
N ALA A 53 -0.50 -0.20 6.18
CA ALA A 53 0.64 0.69 6.12
C ALA A 53 1.89 -0.16 5.99
N ASP A 54 2.74 0.10 5.01
CA ASP A 54 4.02 -0.58 4.85
C ASP A 54 5.20 0.36 4.97
N LEU A 55 6.28 -0.16 5.54
CA LEU A 55 7.51 0.58 5.76
C LEU A 55 8.69 -0.35 5.47
N ARG A 56 9.50 0.01 4.50
CA ARG A 56 10.70 -0.72 4.10
C ARG A 56 11.93 0.13 4.36
N TYR A 57 12.91 -0.44 5.05
CA TYR A 57 14.22 0.13 5.29
C TYR A 57 15.30 -0.63 4.53
N ILE A 58 15.99 0.05 3.63
CA ILE A 58 17.07 -0.51 2.82
C ILE A 58 18.37 -0.40 3.63
N LEU A 59 18.84 -1.54 4.15
CA LEU A 59 20.12 -1.64 4.87
C LEU A 59 21.30 -1.57 3.89
N SER A 60 21.20 -2.32 2.78
CA SER A 60 22.23 -2.45 1.75
C SER A 60 21.58 -2.78 0.41
N ARG A 61 22.33 -2.75 -0.70
CA ARG A 61 21.78 -3.06 -2.04
C ARG A 61 21.06 -4.42 -2.12
N ASN A 62 21.50 -5.38 -1.31
CA ASN A 62 21.00 -6.74 -1.27
C ASN A 62 20.07 -7.05 -0.09
N PHE A 63 19.94 -6.13 0.88
CA PHE A 63 19.19 -6.39 2.11
C PHE A 63 18.27 -5.22 2.45
N SER A 64 16.99 -5.52 2.65
CA SER A 64 16.04 -4.57 3.23
C SER A 64 15.15 -5.25 4.25
N ILE A 65 14.80 -4.51 5.30
CA ILE A 65 13.78 -4.90 6.27
C ILE A 65 12.46 -4.29 5.81
N ARG A 66 11.36 -5.03 5.89
CA ARG A 66 10.01 -4.52 5.65
C ARG A 66 9.16 -4.77 6.89
N GLY A 67 8.52 -3.75 7.42
CA GLY A 67 7.37 -3.86 8.30
C GLY A 67 6.10 -3.55 7.51
N HIS A 68 5.00 -4.20 7.84
CA HIS A 68 3.67 -3.78 7.43
C HIS A 68 2.72 -3.90 8.60
N TYR A 69 1.67 -3.11 8.58
CA TYR A 69 0.54 -3.18 9.48
C TYR A 69 -0.70 -3.36 8.63
N ASP A 70 -1.53 -4.32 9.00
CA ASP A 70 -2.84 -4.59 8.41
C ASP A 70 -3.90 -4.49 9.51
N SER A 71 -5.04 -3.86 9.21
CA SER A 71 -6.23 -3.83 10.07
C SER A 71 -6.61 -5.20 10.61
N ASP A 72 -6.56 -6.23 9.76
CA ASP A 72 -7.16 -7.53 10.05
C ASP A 72 -6.13 -8.52 10.60
N MET A 73 -4.89 -8.44 10.10
CA MET A 73 -3.79 -9.34 10.47
C MET A 73 -2.83 -8.74 11.51
N GLY A 74 -2.90 -7.43 11.78
CA GLY A 74 -2.02 -6.72 12.71
C GLY A 74 -0.64 -6.40 12.13
N TRP A 75 0.39 -6.42 12.99
CA TRP A 75 1.77 -6.09 12.60
C TRP A 75 2.50 -7.28 12.00
N GLY A 76 3.07 -7.12 10.81
CA GLY A 76 3.96 -8.06 10.15
C GLY A 76 5.34 -7.48 9.92
N ALA A 77 6.37 -8.31 10.01
CA ALA A 77 7.75 -7.94 9.67
C ALA A 77 8.37 -9.01 8.78
N GLY A 78 9.21 -8.59 7.83
CA GLY A 78 9.87 -9.44 6.86
C GLY A 78 11.23 -8.91 6.47
N LEU A 79 12.08 -9.80 6.00
CA LEU A 79 13.38 -9.50 5.43
C LEU A 79 13.31 -9.77 3.93
N VAL A 80 13.80 -8.83 3.14
CA VAL A 80 13.90 -8.95 1.69
C VAL A 80 15.38 -9.01 1.34
N VAL A 81 15.78 -10.15 0.79
CA VAL A 81 17.12 -10.42 0.30
C VAL A 81 17.08 -10.42 -1.22
N ASN A 82 17.81 -9.51 -1.84
CA ASN A 82 18.03 -9.50 -3.29
C ASN A 82 19.39 -10.13 -3.55
N TYR A 83 19.39 -11.28 -4.23
CA TYR A 83 20.60 -11.99 -4.65
C TYR A 83 21.13 -11.41 -5.97
#